data_AF-A0A969I901-F1
#
_entry.id   AF-A0A969I901-F1
#
_cell.length_a   1.000
_cell.length_b   1.000
_cell.length_c   1.000
_cell.angle_alpha   90.00
_cell.angle_beta   90.00
_cell.angle_gamma   90.00
#
_symmetry.space_group_name_H-M   'P 1'
#
loop_
_entity.id
_entity.type
_entity.pdbx_description
1 polymer ?
#
loop_
_entity_poly.entity_id
_entity_poly.type
_entity_poly.pdbx_seq_one_letter_code
_entity_poly.pdbx_strand_id
1 'polypeptide(L)'
;MRLGISRSAFLCLCGLALLLAVIMPLRAPAALASATISLPIKQDWYYRWSDLANDAEQALTWTRAPQLAADWQPFEFPSLLTPPSDQQTVWLAVRLPEIQTTHPSLHIQNAPYLLDMYLQERLIFVGGTVNAAGEWRHSEGYFPIVPLPPNYVGQLLFVRLHIHDQTRSPRS
;
A
#
# COMPACT_ATOMS: atom_id res chain seq x y z
N MET A 1 59.12 -35.19 -24.00
CA MET A 1 57.98 -35.81 -24.69
C MET A 1 57.00 -34.70 -25.05
N ARG A 2 57.03 -34.19 -26.29
CA ARG A 2 56.21 -33.04 -26.73
C ARG A 2 54.94 -33.58 -27.41
N LEU A 3 53.76 -33.34 -26.82
CA LEU A 3 52.48 -33.65 -27.45
C LEU A 3 52.28 -32.69 -28.64
N GLY A 4 52.52 -33.18 -29.85
CA GLY A 4 52.19 -32.47 -31.09
C GLY A 4 50.72 -32.66 -31.42
N ILE A 5 49.88 -31.68 -31.09
CA ILE A 5 48.49 -31.66 -31.53
C ILE A 5 48.50 -31.48 -33.05
N SER A 6 47.96 -32.45 -33.79
CA SER A 6 47.93 -32.39 -35.26
C SER A 6 47.00 -31.26 -35.72
N ARG A 7 47.33 -30.61 -36.84
CA ARG A 7 46.52 -29.52 -37.43
C ARG A 7 45.06 -29.97 -37.65
N SER A 8 44.86 -31.25 -37.93
CA SER A 8 43.53 -31.88 -38.09
C SER A 8 42.77 -32.00 -36.76
N ALA A 9 43.46 -32.31 -35.67
CA ALA A 9 42.85 -32.34 -34.34
C ALA A 9 42.42 -30.93 -33.89
N PHE A 10 43.21 -29.90 -34.21
CA PHE A 10 42.89 -28.51 -33.91
C PHE A 10 41.66 -28.01 -34.69
N LEU A 11 41.56 -28.35 -35.98
CA LEU A 11 40.40 -28.03 -36.82
C LEU A 11 39.12 -28.73 -36.35
N CYS A 12 39.22 -29.98 -35.89
CA CYS A 12 38.07 -30.74 -35.39
C CYS A 12 37.57 -30.20 -34.03
N LEU A 13 38.49 -29.82 -33.14
CA LEU A 13 38.17 -29.14 -31.87
C LEU A 13 37.52 -27.77 -32.08
N CYS A 14 37.99 -26.97 -33.04
CA CYS A 14 37.36 -25.69 -33.39
C CYS A 14 35.96 -25.89 -33.99
N GLY A 15 35.77 -26.90 -34.86
CA GLY A 15 34.47 -27.22 -35.43
C GLY A 15 33.45 -27.69 -34.39
N LEU A 16 33.86 -28.52 -33.43
CA LEU A 16 33.00 -29.00 -32.34
C LEU A 16 32.65 -27.87 -31.36
N ALA A 17 33.60 -26.97 -31.06
CA ALA A 17 33.35 -25.79 -30.23
C ALA A 17 32.39 -24.79 -30.89
N LEU A 18 32.49 -24.60 -32.21
CA LEU A 18 31.54 -23.79 -32.98
C LEU A 18 30.15 -24.45 -33.04
N LEU A 19 30.08 -25.78 -33.16
CA LEU A 19 28.82 -26.52 -33.13
C LEU A 19 28.13 -26.41 -31.76
N LEU A 20 28.90 -26.52 -30.66
CA LEU A 20 28.40 -26.32 -29.30
C LEU A 20 27.94 -24.88 -29.02
N ALA A 21 28.61 -23.88 -29.60
CA ALA A 21 28.21 -22.48 -29.50
C ALA A 21 26.92 -22.14 -30.28
N VAL A 22 26.62 -22.88 -31.36
CA VAL A 22 25.37 -22.74 -32.13
C VAL A 22 24.20 -23.49 -31.48
N ILE A 23 24.47 -24.59 -30.75
CA ILE A 23 23.45 -25.43 -30.10
C ILE A 23 23.09 -24.94 -28.69
N MET A 24 23.75 -23.91 -28.14
CA MET A 24 23.30 -23.30 -26.88
C MET A 24 22.26 -22.23 -27.22
N PRO A 25 20.95 -22.55 -27.28
CA PRO A 25 19.96 -21.50 -27.45
C PRO A 25 20.16 -20.56 -26.28
N LEU A 26 20.20 -19.28 -26.60
CA LEU A 26 20.04 -18.19 -25.65
C LEU A 26 18.74 -18.46 -24.91
N ARG A 27 18.82 -19.16 -23.77
CA ARG A 27 17.70 -19.35 -22.85
C ARG A 27 17.46 -17.98 -22.23
N ALA A 28 16.77 -17.12 -22.97
CA ALA A 28 16.17 -15.93 -22.37
C ALA A 28 15.36 -16.43 -21.18
N PRO A 29 15.60 -15.90 -19.96
CA PRO A 29 14.70 -16.21 -18.86
C PRO A 29 13.32 -15.76 -19.32
N ALA A 30 12.39 -16.72 -19.46
CA ALA A 30 11.00 -16.39 -19.62
C ALA A 30 10.63 -15.63 -18.34
N ALA A 31 10.54 -14.31 -18.43
CA ALA A 31 10.02 -13.50 -17.34
C ALA A 31 8.61 -14.03 -17.08
N LEU A 32 8.43 -14.73 -15.96
CA LEU A 32 7.10 -15.12 -15.51
C LEU A 32 6.36 -13.82 -15.27
N ALA A 33 5.47 -13.46 -16.20
CA ALA A 33 4.55 -12.36 -16.01
C ALA A 33 3.72 -12.69 -14.77
N SER A 34 3.99 -12.00 -13.67
CA SER A 34 3.17 -12.11 -12.47
C SER A 34 1.84 -11.46 -12.79
N ALA A 35 0.75 -12.24 -12.75
CA ALA A 35 -0.59 -11.69 -12.93
C ALA A 35 -0.92 -10.79 -11.71
N THR A 36 -1.10 -9.49 -11.95
CA THR A 36 -1.58 -8.57 -10.92
C THR A 36 -3.09 -8.75 -10.76
N ILE A 37 -3.51 -9.20 -9.58
CA ILE A 37 -4.93 -9.23 -9.21
C ILE A 37 -5.24 -7.93 -8.49
N SER A 38 -6.20 -7.16 -9.03
CA SER A 38 -6.70 -5.93 -8.39
C SER A 38 -8.14 -6.15 -7.95
N LEU A 39 -8.38 -6.15 -6.64
CA LEU A 39 -9.71 -6.27 -6.07
C LEU A 39 -10.15 -4.92 -5.46
N PRO A 40 -11.23 -4.30 -5.96
CA PRO A 40 -11.76 -3.08 -5.35
C PRO A 40 -12.38 -3.39 -3.97
N ILE A 41 -11.95 -2.67 -2.92
CA ILE A 41 -12.51 -2.76 -1.58
C ILE A 41 -13.51 -1.61 -1.41
N LYS A 42 -14.77 -1.81 -1.82
CA LYS A 42 -15.81 -0.74 -1.83
C LYS A 42 -17.01 -1.02 -0.92
N GLN A 43 -17.09 -2.21 -0.35
CA GLN A 43 -18.20 -2.68 0.48
C GLN A 43 -17.77 -2.81 1.94
N ASP A 44 -18.75 -2.88 2.84
CA ASP A 44 -18.55 -3.11 4.28
C ASP A 44 -17.64 -2.09 4.96
N TRP A 45 -17.68 -0.85 4.45
CA TRP A 45 -17.01 0.26 5.08
C TRP A 45 -17.88 0.85 6.19
N TYR A 46 -17.21 1.33 7.23
CA TYR A 46 -17.83 2.05 8.32
C TYR A 46 -17.05 3.33 8.58
N TYR A 47 -17.71 4.32 9.16
CA TYR A 47 -17.09 5.55 9.56
C TYR A 47 -17.48 5.97 10.98
N ARG A 48 -16.60 6.76 11.60
CA ARG A 48 -16.81 7.38 12.90
C ARG A 48 -16.11 8.73 12.93
N TRP A 49 -16.81 9.75 13.39
CA TRP A 49 -16.19 11.05 13.64
C TRP A 49 -15.42 11.08 14.96
N SER A 50 -14.38 11.90 15.01
CA SER A 50 -13.56 12.10 16.19
C SER A 50 -13.12 13.55 16.34
N ASP A 51 -13.14 14.01 17.59
CA ASP A 51 -12.53 15.24 18.09
C ASP A 51 -11.02 15.08 18.37
N LEU A 52 -10.50 13.84 18.38
CA LEU A 52 -9.13 13.47 18.75
C LEU A 52 -8.12 13.74 17.63
N ALA A 53 -8.10 14.96 17.10
CA ALA A 53 -7.03 15.39 16.18
C ALA A 53 -5.63 15.16 16.80
N ASN A 54 -5.53 15.21 18.13
CA ASN A 54 -4.27 15.15 18.88
C ASN A 54 -4.04 13.88 19.70
N ASP A 55 -5.01 12.96 19.82
CA ASP A 55 -4.85 11.78 20.69
C ASP A 55 -4.93 10.48 19.88
N ALA A 56 -3.83 10.22 19.15
CA ALA A 56 -3.63 8.96 18.45
C ALA A 56 -3.72 7.76 19.41
N GLU A 57 -3.32 7.89 20.68
CA GLU A 57 -3.39 6.79 21.65
C GLU A 57 -4.82 6.41 22.01
N GLN A 58 -5.68 7.39 22.28
CA GLN A 58 -7.10 7.12 22.50
C GLN A 58 -7.77 6.56 21.25
N ALA A 59 -7.47 7.10 20.07
CA ALA A 59 -8.07 6.59 18.84
C ALA A 59 -7.58 5.18 18.47
N LEU A 60 -6.34 4.82 18.84
CA LEU A 60 -5.82 3.45 18.75
C LEU A 60 -6.60 2.46 19.65
N THR A 61 -7.33 2.92 20.67
CA THR A 61 -8.18 1.99 21.44
C THR A 61 -9.30 1.39 20.58
N TRP A 62 -9.80 2.12 19.59
CA TRP A 62 -10.80 1.60 18.65
C TRP A 62 -10.22 0.52 17.73
N THR A 63 -8.93 0.64 17.43
CA THR A 63 -8.25 -0.30 16.54
C THR A 63 -7.84 -1.61 17.24
N ARG A 64 -7.89 -1.65 18.57
CA ARG A 64 -7.70 -2.86 19.40
C ARG A 64 -8.94 -3.74 19.48
N ALA A 65 -10.13 -3.20 19.18
CA ALA A 65 -11.35 -3.97 19.24
C ALA A 65 -11.40 -5.01 18.09
N PRO A 66 -11.70 -6.29 18.36
CA PRO A 66 -11.79 -7.31 17.31
C PRO A 66 -12.97 -7.08 16.35
N GLN A 67 -13.92 -6.23 16.78
CA GLN A 67 -15.12 -5.86 16.06
C GLN A 67 -15.36 -4.35 16.20
N LEU A 68 -15.98 -3.76 15.18
CA LEU A 68 -16.40 -2.37 15.22
C LEU A 68 -17.46 -2.17 16.30
N ALA A 69 -17.24 -1.20 17.18
CA ALA A 69 -18.17 -0.83 18.24
C ALA A 69 -19.48 -0.24 17.68
N ALA A 70 -20.51 -0.13 18.53
CA ALA A 70 -21.84 0.36 18.14
C ALA A 70 -21.85 1.78 17.54
N ASP A 71 -20.84 2.60 17.85
CA ASP A 71 -20.76 4.00 17.39
C ASP A 71 -20.28 4.15 15.94
N TRP A 72 -19.91 3.05 15.28
CA TRP A 72 -19.52 3.06 13.86
C TRP A 72 -20.75 3.00 12.96
N GLN A 73 -20.80 3.88 11.97
CA GLN A 73 -21.91 3.97 11.02
C GLN A 73 -21.52 3.37 9.67
N PRO A 74 -22.40 2.66 8.95
CA PRO A 74 -22.12 2.18 7.61
C PRO A 74 -21.76 3.33 6.66
N PHE A 75 -20.82 3.08 5.75
CA PHE A 75 -20.40 4.01 4.71
C PHE A 75 -20.41 3.31 3.34
N GLU A 76 -20.96 3.99 2.33
CA GLU A 76 -21.01 3.48 0.97
C GLU A 76 -20.32 4.44 0.01
N PHE A 77 -19.43 3.93 -0.83
CA PHE A 77 -18.81 4.72 -1.88
C PHE A 77 -19.72 4.85 -3.11
N PRO A 78 -19.82 6.02 -3.77
CA PRO A 78 -19.21 7.31 -3.42
C PRO A 78 -20.18 8.22 -2.63
N SER A 79 -20.11 8.21 -1.30
CA SER A 79 -20.87 9.16 -0.47
C SER A 79 -19.98 10.29 0.03
N LEU A 80 -20.57 11.47 0.22
CA LEU A 80 -19.92 12.62 0.85
C LEU A 80 -20.26 12.65 2.33
N LEU A 81 -19.24 12.74 3.19
CA LEU A 81 -19.41 12.93 4.63
C LEU A 81 -19.43 14.42 4.94
N THR A 82 -20.48 14.89 5.62
CA THR A 82 -20.55 16.27 6.11
C THR A 82 -19.98 16.32 7.53
N PRO A 83 -18.87 17.04 7.76
CA PRO A 83 -18.29 17.17 9.10
C PRO A 83 -19.22 17.92 10.05
N PRO A 84 -19.40 17.43 11.29
CA PRO A 84 -19.91 18.24 12.39
C PRO A 84 -19.00 19.46 12.62
N SER A 85 -19.57 20.55 13.15
CA SER A 85 -18.92 21.87 13.24
C SER A 85 -17.58 21.89 13.99
N ASP A 86 -17.34 20.92 14.85
CA ASP A 86 -16.21 20.80 15.76
C ASP A 86 -15.30 19.60 15.47
N GLN A 87 -15.60 18.79 14.45
CA GLN A 87 -14.86 17.55 14.16
C GLN A 87 -14.08 17.66 12.85
N GLN A 88 -12.76 17.58 12.98
CA GLN A 88 -11.81 17.68 11.87
C GLN A 88 -11.18 16.34 11.50
N THR A 89 -11.58 15.26 12.16
CA THR A 89 -11.05 13.93 11.89
C THR A 89 -12.19 12.94 11.72
N VAL A 90 -12.13 12.17 10.63
CA VAL A 90 -13.01 11.04 10.42
C VAL A 90 -12.18 9.77 10.29
N TRP A 91 -12.64 8.72 10.94
CA TRP A 91 -12.08 7.39 10.83
C TRP A 91 -12.95 6.58 9.90
N LEU A 92 -12.32 5.88 8.96
CA LEU A 92 -12.94 4.84 8.15
C LEU A 92 -12.38 3.49 8.59
N ALA A 93 -13.21 2.45 8.53
CA ALA A 93 -12.79 1.09 8.82
C ALA A 93 -13.40 0.09 7.83
N VAL A 94 -12.63 -0.93 7.50
CA VAL A 94 -13.08 -2.05 6.64
C VAL A 94 -12.32 -3.32 7.00
N ARG A 95 -12.98 -4.47 6.88
CA ARG A 95 -12.31 -5.77 6.98
C ARG A 95 -11.66 -6.11 5.64
N LEU A 96 -10.35 -6.39 5.67
CA LEU A 96 -9.63 -6.79 4.46
C LEU A 96 -10.13 -8.16 3.96
N PRO A 97 -10.16 -8.37 2.63
CA PRO A 97 -10.68 -9.59 2.03
C PRO A 97 -9.87 -10.83 2.44
N GLU A 98 -10.52 -11.98 2.44
CA GLU A 98 -9.91 -13.28 2.74
C GLU A 98 -9.13 -13.85 1.55
N ILE A 99 -8.30 -13.02 0.91
CA ILE A 99 -7.50 -13.40 -0.26
C ILE A 99 -6.04 -13.16 0.08
N GLN A 100 -5.20 -14.16 -0.14
CA GLN A 100 -3.76 -14.06 0.08
C GLN A 100 -3.03 -13.85 -1.25
N THR A 101 -2.08 -12.91 -1.27
CA THR A 101 -1.30 -12.58 -2.46
C THR A 101 0.19 -12.51 -2.11
N THR A 102 1.07 -12.68 -3.10
CA THR A 102 2.53 -12.72 -2.91
C THR A 102 3.10 -11.38 -2.48
N HIS A 103 2.56 -10.29 -3.03
CA HIS A 103 2.98 -8.91 -2.74
C HIS A 103 1.74 -8.06 -2.46
N PRO A 104 1.12 -8.22 -1.27
CA PRO A 104 -0.12 -7.53 -0.97
C PRO A 104 0.12 -6.02 -0.79
N SER A 105 -0.67 -5.20 -1.45
CA SER A 105 -0.59 -3.75 -1.36
C SER A 105 -1.95 -3.10 -1.53
N LEU A 106 -2.20 -2.03 -0.78
CA LEU A 106 -3.35 -1.14 -0.98
C LEU A 106 -2.99 -0.05 -1.98
N HIS A 107 -3.87 0.18 -2.95
CA HIS A 107 -3.75 1.27 -3.91
C HIS A 107 -4.89 2.26 -3.68
N ILE A 108 -4.55 3.46 -3.22
CA ILE A 108 -5.52 4.51 -2.92
C ILE A 108 -5.72 5.38 -4.15
N GLN A 109 -6.86 5.25 -4.83
CA GLN A 109 -7.07 5.96 -6.10
C GLN A 109 -7.41 7.45 -5.93
N ASN A 110 -8.20 7.78 -4.92
CA ASN A 110 -8.68 9.13 -4.65
C ASN A 110 -8.87 9.28 -3.13
N ALA A 111 -7.93 9.93 -2.45
CA ALA A 111 -8.09 10.31 -1.06
C ALA A 111 -7.60 11.74 -0.83
N PRO A 112 -8.17 12.46 0.15
CA PRO A 112 -7.57 13.72 0.60
C PRO A 112 -6.14 13.46 1.08
N TYR A 113 -5.23 14.40 0.82
CA TYR A 113 -3.78 14.26 1.01
C TYR A 113 -3.32 14.09 2.47
N LEU A 114 -4.22 13.93 3.43
CA LEU A 114 -3.91 13.83 4.85
C LEU A 114 -4.64 12.63 5.44
N LEU A 115 -3.94 11.50 5.40
CA LEU A 115 -4.45 10.27 5.99
C LEU A 115 -3.33 9.46 6.62
N ASP A 116 -3.70 8.72 7.66
CA ASP A 116 -2.88 7.65 8.23
C ASP A 116 -3.63 6.33 8.11
N MET A 117 -2.89 5.24 7.91
CA MET A 117 -3.49 3.91 7.90
C MET A 117 -2.90 3.03 8.98
N TYR A 118 -3.80 2.30 9.64
CA TYR A 118 -3.47 1.35 10.67
C TYR A 118 -4.06 0.01 10.30
N LEU A 119 -3.27 -1.04 10.45
CA LEU A 119 -3.76 -2.41 10.41
C LEU A 119 -3.85 -2.90 11.85
N GLN A 120 -5.07 -3.04 12.36
CA GLN A 120 -5.32 -3.10 13.80
C GLN A 120 -4.62 -1.91 14.49
N GLU A 121 -3.79 -2.16 15.51
CA GLU A 121 -3.02 -1.15 16.25
C GLU A 121 -1.71 -0.71 15.59
N ARG A 122 -1.31 -1.33 14.47
CA ARG A 122 -0.04 -1.04 13.81
C ARG A 122 -0.21 0.02 12.73
N LEU A 123 0.45 1.18 12.90
CA LEU A 123 0.60 2.18 11.86
C LEU A 123 1.40 1.58 10.67
N ILE A 124 0.80 1.59 9.48
CA ILE A 124 1.40 1.07 8.24
C ILE A 124 1.67 2.17 7.20
N PHE A 125 1.06 3.35 7.35
CA PHE A 125 1.23 4.47 6.42
C PHE A 125 0.91 5.82 7.07
N VAL A 126 1.68 6.85 6.69
CA VAL A 126 1.49 8.26 7.08
C VAL A 126 1.53 9.12 5.82
N GLY A 127 0.46 9.86 5.55
CA GLY A 127 0.28 10.68 4.34
C GLY A 127 0.65 12.15 4.50
N GLY A 128 1.10 12.59 5.67
CA GLY A 128 1.51 13.98 5.91
C GLY A 128 1.85 14.25 7.37
N THR A 129 2.37 15.45 7.66
CA THR A 129 2.63 15.88 9.03
C THR A 129 2.13 17.31 9.26
N VAL A 130 1.69 17.58 10.48
CA VAL A 130 1.43 18.92 10.99
C VAL A 130 2.65 19.36 11.77
N ASN A 131 3.26 20.48 11.42
CA ASN A 131 4.38 21.01 12.19
C ASN A 131 3.89 21.69 13.48
N ALA A 132 4.82 22.05 14.37
CA ALA A 132 4.50 22.68 15.66
C ALA A 132 3.78 24.04 15.53
N ALA A 133 3.87 24.70 14.37
CA ALA A 133 3.16 25.93 14.06
C ALA A 133 1.74 25.71 13.49
N GLY A 134 1.31 24.44 13.36
CA GLY A 134 0.05 24.07 12.73
C GLY A 134 0.09 24.10 11.20
N GLU A 135 1.27 24.28 10.60
CA GLU A 135 1.44 24.31 9.16
C GLU A 135 1.59 22.89 8.61
N TRP A 136 0.96 22.69 7.45
CA TRP A 136 0.83 21.38 6.82
C TRP A 136 2.01 21.11 5.91
N ARG A 137 2.69 19.98 6.12
CA ARG A 137 3.68 19.45 5.19
C ARG A 137 3.14 18.17 4.57
N HIS A 138 2.72 18.28 3.32
CA HIS A 138 2.34 17.13 2.50
C HIS A 138 3.58 16.27 2.21
N SER A 139 3.42 14.96 2.20
CA SER A 139 4.38 14.13 1.49
C SER A 139 4.22 14.43 -0.01
N GLU A 140 5.22 15.01 -0.65
CA GLU A 140 5.19 15.23 -2.09
C GLU A 140 5.14 13.88 -2.81
N GLY A 141 3.98 13.51 -3.37
CA GLY A 141 3.83 12.25 -4.09
C GLY A 141 2.37 11.85 -4.32
N TYR A 142 2.06 11.50 -5.56
CA TYR A 142 0.77 10.95 -5.97
C TYR A 142 0.44 9.67 -5.17
N PHE A 143 -0.84 9.53 -4.79
CA PHE A 143 -1.55 8.29 -4.43
C PHE A 143 -0.67 7.09 -4.03
N PRO A 144 -0.50 6.82 -2.73
CA PRO A 144 0.44 5.82 -2.26
C PRO A 144 0.01 4.39 -2.61
N ILE A 145 0.99 3.55 -2.97
CA ILE A 145 0.90 2.10 -2.88
C ILE A 145 1.42 1.71 -1.50
N VAL A 146 0.53 1.25 -0.63
CA VAL A 146 0.86 0.89 0.76
C VAL A 146 1.05 -0.63 0.86
N PRO A 147 2.27 -1.13 1.15
CA PRO A 147 2.49 -2.57 1.32
C PRO A 147 1.77 -3.07 2.57
N LEU A 148 1.17 -4.25 2.47
CA LEU A 148 0.53 -4.94 3.59
C LEU A 148 1.48 -6.01 4.17
N PRO A 149 1.43 -6.26 5.48
CA PRO A 149 2.19 -7.35 6.09
C PRO A 149 1.60 -8.72 5.69
N PRO A 150 2.38 -9.82 5.71
CA PRO A 150 1.93 -11.13 5.24
C PRO A 150 0.67 -11.68 5.93
N ASN A 151 0.38 -11.24 7.16
CA ASN A 151 -0.75 -11.71 7.97
C ASN A 151 -2.02 -10.86 7.82
N TYR A 152 -2.13 -9.95 6.83
CA TYR A 152 -3.23 -8.98 6.72
C TYR A 152 -4.65 -9.56 6.54
N VAL A 153 -4.75 -10.83 6.12
CA VAL A 153 -6.00 -11.47 5.70
C VAL A 153 -7.05 -11.36 6.81
N GLY A 154 -8.23 -10.83 6.47
CA GLY A 154 -9.35 -10.68 7.41
C GLY A 154 -9.15 -9.64 8.52
N GLN A 155 -8.03 -8.90 8.56
CA GLN A 155 -7.80 -7.89 9.58
C GLN A 155 -8.59 -6.60 9.30
N LEU A 156 -8.83 -5.82 10.35
CA LEU A 156 -9.41 -4.49 10.23
C LEU A 156 -8.35 -3.49 9.80
N LEU A 157 -8.60 -2.84 8.66
CA LEU A 157 -7.90 -1.64 8.23
C LEU A 157 -8.65 -0.43 8.76
N PHE A 158 -7.93 0.49 9.40
CA PHE A 158 -8.42 1.79 9.82
C PHE A 158 -7.71 2.87 9.02
N VAL A 159 -8.49 3.83 8.51
CA VAL A 159 -7.98 5.01 7.80
C VAL A 159 -8.42 6.24 8.57
N ARG A 160 -7.46 6.98 9.12
CA ARG A 160 -7.70 8.27 9.75
C ARG A 160 -7.57 9.35 8.69
N LEU A 161 -8.62 10.12 8.46
CA LEU A 161 -8.63 11.24 7.53
C LEU A 161 -8.72 12.54 8.30
N HIS A 162 -7.84 13.48 8.00
CA HIS A 162 -7.88 14.83 8.57
C HIS A 162 -8.56 15.78 7.58
N ILE A 163 -9.73 16.28 7.98
CA ILE A 163 -10.54 17.24 7.23
C ILE A 163 -10.17 18.63 7.72
N HIS A 164 -9.47 19.38 6.87
CA HIS A 164 -9.18 20.78 7.15
C HIS A 164 -10.25 21.69 6.53
N ASP A 165 -10.74 22.65 7.32
CA ASP A 165 -11.53 23.77 6.81
C ASP A 165 -10.59 24.85 6.24
N GLN A 166 -10.47 24.90 4.91
CA GLN A 166 -9.68 25.89 4.18
C GLN A 166 -10.15 27.34 4.40
N THR A 167 -11.33 27.56 5.01
CA THR A 167 -11.87 28.92 5.22
C THR A 167 -11.27 29.65 6.43
N ARG A 168 -10.43 28.97 7.23
CA ARG A 168 -9.77 29.55 8.41
C ARG A 168 -8.31 29.93 8.15
N SER A 169 -7.99 30.46 6.98
CA SER A 169 -6.76 31.24 6.83
C SER A 169 -6.93 32.57 7.58
N PRO A 170 -6.02 32.95 8.50
CA PRO A 170 -6.05 34.31 9.03
C PRO A 170 -5.87 35.25 7.84
N ARG A 171 -6.83 36.15 7.62
CA ARG A 171 -6.60 37.28 6.74
C ARG A 171 -5.44 38.07 7.36
N SER A 172 -4.25 37.94 6.76
CA SER A 172 -3.15 38.87 6.94
C SER A 172 -3.56 40.27 6.52
#